data_AF-A0A969IL48-F1
#
_entry.id   AF-A0A969IL48-F1
#
_cell.length_a   1.000
_cell.length_b   1.000
_cell.length_c   1.000
_cell.angle_alpha   90.00
_cell.angle_beta   90.00
_cell.angle_gamma   90.00
#
_symmetry.space_group_name_H-M   'P 1'
#
loop_
_entity.id
_entity.type
_entity.pdbx_description
1 polymer ?
#
loop_
_entity_poly.entity_id
_entity_poly.type
_entity_poly.pdbx_seq_one_letter_code
_entity_poly.pdbx_strand_id
1 'polypeptide(L)' 'MVGENRWGDRFKATPVDLFEKTVLVIGFGRIGSRSAKRCAAMEMKVLVFDPYVAAETISAPATSRQDLDAAVARADSSP' A
#
# COMPACT_ATOMS: atom_id res chain seq x y z
N MET A 1 8.33 -22.07 -9.10
CA MET A 1 9.08 -22.56 -7.92
C MET A 1 8.77 -24.02 -7.58
N VAL A 2 7.67 -24.35 -6.88
CA VAL A 2 7.40 -25.74 -6.45
C VAL A 2 6.99 -26.63 -7.64
N GLY A 3 6.05 -26.15 -8.47
CA GLY A 3 5.59 -26.87 -9.66
C GLY A 3 6.62 -27.02 -10.79
N GLU A 4 7.73 -26.29 -10.72
CA GLU A 4 8.83 -26.33 -11.70
C GLU A 4 10.07 -27.05 -11.15
N ASN A 5 9.97 -27.71 -9.99
CA ASN A 5 11.08 -28.37 -9.29
C ASN A 5 12.26 -27.43 -8.95
N ARG A 6 11.97 -26.14 -8.74
CA ARG A 6 12.93 -25.08 -8.40
C ARG A 6 12.84 -24.67 -6.92
N TRP A 7 12.65 -25.64 -6.02
CA TRP A 7 12.52 -25.36 -4.57
C TRP A 7 13.75 -24.67 -3.97
N GLY A 8 14.94 -24.96 -4.51
CA GLY A 8 16.20 -24.33 -4.08
C GLY A 8 16.25 -22.80 -4.27
N ASP A 9 15.41 -22.23 -5.13
CA ASP A 9 15.35 -20.79 -5.39
C ASP A 9 14.63 -20.00 -4.27
N ARG A 10 14.10 -20.67 -3.23
CA ARG A 10 13.20 -20.06 -2.21
C ARG A 10 13.81 -18.91 -1.43
N PHE A 11 15.13 -18.85 -1.39
CA PHE A 11 15.89 -17.81 -0.70
C PHE A 11 16.36 -16.68 -1.62
N LYS A 12 16.07 -16.74 -2.93
CA LYS A 12 16.45 -15.68 -3.87
C LYS A 12 15.61 -14.41 -3.71
N ALA A 13 14.41 -14.52 -3.16
CA ALA A 13 13.57 -13.39 -2.81
C ALA A 13 13.61 -13.22 -1.29
N THR A 14 14.16 -12.11 -0.82
CA THR A 14 14.09 -11.74 0.60
C THR A 14 12.65 -11.32 0.91
N PRO A 15 11.97 -11.97 1.86
CA PRO A 15 10.65 -11.55 2.30
C PRO A 15 10.73 -10.15 2.92
N VAL A 16 9.69 -9.35 2.69
CA VAL A 16 9.52 -8.05 3.35
C VAL A 16 8.38 -8.13 4.36
N ASP A 17 8.58 -7.49 5.51
CA ASP A 17 7.52 -7.31 6.50
C ASP A 17 6.67 -6.09 6.12
N LEU A 18 5.35 -6.22 6.28
CA LEU A 18 4.36 -5.19 6.00
C LEU A 18 4.04 -4.33 7.22
N PHE A 19 4.35 -4.80 8.43
CA PHE A 19 4.07 -4.07 9.66
C PHE A 19 4.69 -2.66 9.62
N GLU A 20 3.87 -1.64 9.89
CA GLU A 20 4.21 -0.22 9.86
C GLU A 20 4.76 0.34 8.52
N LYS A 21 4.80 -0.48 7.46
CA LYS A 21 5.16 -0.01 6.12
C LYS A 21 4.10 0.93 5.58
N THR A 22 4.52 1.80 4.65
CA THR A 22 3.65 2.82 4.08
C THR A 22 3.23 2.42 2.67
N VAL A 23 1.93 2.26 2.46
CA VAL A 23 1.36 1.99 1.14
C VAL A 23 0.64 3.22 0.61
N LEU A 24 0.81 3.50 -0.68
CA LEU A 24 0.04 4.53 -1.39
C LEU A 24 -1.00 3.86 -2.29
N VAL A 25 -2.27 4.21 -2.06
CA VAL A 25 -3.40 3.83 -2.91
C VAL A 25 -3.72 5.00 -3.84
N ILE A 26 -3.57 4.79 -5.15
CA ILE A 26 -3.92 5.77 -6.17
C ILE A 26 -5.34 5.45 -6.66
N GLY A 27 -6.29 6.35 -6.40
CA GLY A 27 -7.71 6.19 -6.65
C GLY A 27 -8.47 5.54 -5.47
N PHE A 28 -9.50 6.23 -4.97
CA PHE A 28 -10.30 5.84 -3.81
C PHE A 28 -11.76 5.47 -4.17
N GLY A 29 -11.92 4.76 -5.29
CA GLY A 29 -13.21 4.20 -5.69
C GLY A 29 -13.56 2.89 -4.98
N ARG A 30 -14.39 2.06 -5.65
CA ARG A 30 -14.90 0.78 -5.09
C ARG A 30 -13.79 -0.23 -4.75
N ILE A 31 -12.71 -0.25 -5.52
CA ILE A 31 -11.57 -1.15 -5.29
C ILE A 31 -10.59 -0.51 -4.29
N GLY A 32 -10.19 0.73 -4.53
CA GLY A 32 -9.21 1.45 -3.70
C GLY A 32 -9.59 1.49 -2.22
N SER A 33 -10.85 1.81 -1.91
CA SER A 33 -11.36 1.81 -0.52
C SER A 33 -11.26 0.44 0.17
N ARG A 34 -11.55 -0.64 -0.56
CA ARG A 34 -11.44 -2.02 -0.04
C ARG A 34 -9.99 -2.44 0.14
N SER A 35 -9.12 -2.05 -0.78
CA SER A 35 -7.68 -2.32 -0.68
C SER A 35 -7.07 -1.56 0.51
N ALA A 36 -7.36 -0.26 0.65
CA ALA A 36 -6.96 0.57 1.78
C ALA A 36 -7.36 -0.06 3.13
N LYS A 37 -8.60 -0.54 3.25
CA LYS A 37 -9.08 -1.22 4.46
C LYS A 37 -8.28 -2.49 4.80
N ARG A 38 -7.88 -3.27 3.79
CA ARG A 38 -7.09 -4.49 4.00
C ARG A 38 -5.66 -4.17 4.41
N CYS A 39 -5.03 -3.18 3.78
CA CYS A 39 -3.70 -2.72 4.16
C CYS A 39 -3.67 -2.19 5.59
N ALA A 40 -4.68 -1.42 5.99
CA ALA A 40 -4.79 -0.94 7.36
C ALA A 40 -4.99 -2.09 8.37
N ALA A 41 -5.70 -3.15 7.99
CA ALA A 41 -5.83 -4.36 8.82
C ALA A 41 -4.52 -5.15 8.96
N MET A 42 -3.53 -4.90 8.09
CA MET A 42 -2.15 -5.40 8.18
C MET A 42 -1.23 -4.42 8.92
N GLU A 43 -1.80 -3.42 9.61
CA GLU A 43 -1.06 -2.41 10.39
C GLU A 43 -0.11 -1.55 9.53
N MET A 44 -0.43 -1.40 8.25
CA MET A 44 0.26 -0.49 7.33
C MET A 44 -0.23 0.95 7.51
N LYS A 45 0.65 1.91 7.24
CA LYS A 45 0.31 3.32 7.09
C LYS A 45 -0.27 3.54 5.69
N VAL A 46 -1.57 3.82 5.60
CA VAL A 46 -2.26 3.93 4.31
C VAL A 46 -2.37 5.38 3.88
N LEU A 47 -1.68 5.73 2.80
CA LEU A 47 -1.82 6.99 2.08
C LEU A 47 -2.76 6.80 0.89
N VAL A 48 -3.57 7.81 0.58
CA VAL A 48 -4.48 7.79 -0.57
C VAL A 48 -4.31 9.06 -1.37
N PHE A 49 -4.17 8.92 -2.68
CA PHE A 49 -4.24 10.03 -3.62
C PHE A 49 -5.40 9.80 -4.59
N ASP A 50 -6.35 10.73 -4.64
CA ASP A 50 -7.44 10.72 -5.64
C ASP A 50 -7.84 12.18 -5.94
N PRO A 51 -7.68 12.67 -7.19
CA PRO A 51 -8.01 14.05 -7.54
C PRO A 51 -9.53 14.31 -7.66
N TYR A 52 -10.35 13.26 -7.64
CA TYR A 52 -11.80 13.34 -7.82
C TYR A 52 -12.60 13.06 -6.55
N VAL A 53 -11.95 12.56 -5.49
CA VAL A 53 -12.60 12.25 -4.22
C VAL A 53 -12.23 13.31 -3.19
N ALA A 54 -13.23 13.89 -2.55
CA ALA A 54 -13.04 14.89 -1.52
C ALA A 54 -12.33 14.28 -0.29
N ALA A 55 -11.40 15.03 0.30
CA ALA A 55 -10.53 14.52 1.37
C ALA A 55 -11.31 14.01 2.59
N GLU A 56 -12.51 14.55 2.84
CA GLU A 56 -13.38 14.13 3.95
C GLU A 56 -13.95 12.72 3.75
N THR A 57 -13.99 12.23 2.50
CA THR A 57 -14.43 10.86 2.17
C THR A 57 -13.35 9.83 2.56
N ILE A 58 -12.09 10.26 2.62
CA ILE A 58 -10.96 9.43 3.04
C ILE A 58 -10.77 9.62 4.54
N SER A 59 -11.33 8.70 5.32
CA SER A 59 -11.27 8.74 6.78
C SER A 59 -10.29 7.73 7.36
N ALA A 60 -9.98 7.91 8.64
CA ALA A 60 -9.11 7.00 9.39
C ALA A 60 -9.58 5.55 9.23
N PRO A 61 -8.66 4.59 8.98
CA PRO A 61 -7.20 4.70 9.15
C PRO A 61 -6.41 5.19 7.91
N ALA A 62 -7.07 5.61 6.82
CA ALA A 62 -6.38 6.12 5.62
C ALA A 62 -6.19 7.65 5.68
N THR A 63 -5.09 8.15 5.11
CA THR A 63 -4.77 9.57 5.05
C THR A 63 -4.76 10.08 3.61
N SER A 64 -5.58 11.09 3.31
CA SER A 64 -5.58 11.74 1.99
C SER A 64 -4.30 12.55 1.73
N ARG A 65 -3.82 12.52 0.49
CA ARG A 65 -2.67 13.27 -0.02
C ARG A 65 -3.09 13.98 -1.31
N GLN A 66 -2.76 15.26 -1.41
CA GLN A 66 -3.08 16.09 -2.57
C GLN A 66 -1.95 16.16 -3.59
N ASP A 67 -0.74 15.78 -3.18
CA ASP A 67 0.45 15.75 -4.02
C ASP A 67 0.89 14.30 -4.21
N LEU A 68 0.87 13.85 -5.46
CA LEU A 68 1.22 12.48 -5.84
C LEU A 68 2.73 12.24 -5.68
N ASP A 69 3.57 13.17 -6.10
CA ASP A 69 5.03 13.01 -6.05
C ASP A 69 5.51 12.92 -4.60
N ALA A 70 4.98 13.79 -3.74
CA ALA A 70 5.25 13.75 -2.31
C ALA A 70 4.67 12.51 -1.62
N ALA A 71 3.64 11.88 -2.17
CA ALA A 71 3.06 10.65 -1.65
C ALA A 71 3.86 9.42 -2.10
N VAL A 72 4.32 9.38 -3.36
CA VAL A 72 5.15 8.30 -3.91
C VAL A 72 6.48 8.24 -3.17
N ALA A 73 7.10 9.38 -2.86
CA ALA A 73 8.35 9.42 -2.08
C ALA A 73 8.22 8.81 -0.67
N ARG A 74 6.99 8.68 -0.14
CA ARG A 74 6.71 8.06 1.17
C ARG A 74 6.21 6.63 1.04
N ALA A 75 5.79 6.20 -0.15
CA ALA A 75 5.33 4.84 -0.39
C ALA A 75 6.55 3.91 -0.40
N ASP A 76 6.56 2.94 0.51
CA ASP A 76 7.61 1.94 0.71
C ASP A 76 9.05 2.48 0.74
N SER A 77 9.24 3.64 1.38
CA SER A 77 10.58 4.08 1.80
C SER A 77 11.04 3.27 3.02
N SER A 78 11.37 2.00 2.81
CA SER A 78 12.32 1.31 3.68
C SER A 78 13.70 1.39 3.01
N PRO A 79 14.79 1.67 3.74
CA PRO A 79 16.09 1.13 3.34
C PRO A 79 16.04 -0.41 3.28
#